data_AF-A0A6N3CPC7-F1
#
_entry.id   AF-A0A6N3CPC7-F1
#
_cell.length_a   1.000
_cell.length_b   1.000
_cell.length_c   1.000
_cell.angle_alpha   90.00
_cell.angle_beta   90.00
_cell.angle_gamma   90.00
#
_symmetry.space_group_name_H-M   'P 1'
#
loop_
_entity.id
_entity.type
_entity.pdbx_description
1 polymer ?
#
loop_
_entity_poly.entity_id
_entity_poly.type
_entity_poly.pdbx_seq_one_letter_code
_entity_poly.pdbx_strand_id
1 'polypeptide(L)'
;MNHDQQLSELRRQEDQLFQKEREIVREKRNLEDELNRFEGYSSDAHRYLWDAFESYPSSRNFFDQLQEGFLHESRKISNSYLEELDELAIQKRKVEDDLNDIYHERKKLMIEKECDDGN
;
A
#
# COMPACT_ATOMS: atom_id res chain seq x y z
N MET A 1 10.30 -14.82 35.73
CA MET A 1 11.00 -14.59 34.44
C MET A 1 11.76 -13.29 34.56
N ASN A 2 12.87 -13.11 33.83
CA ASN A 2 13.62 -11.86 33.92
C ASN A 2 12.91 -10.77 33.08
N HIS A 3 12.29 -9.80 33.76
CA HIS A 3 11.60 -8.67 33.14
C HIS A 3 12.48 -7.95 32.11
N ASP A 4 13.80 -7.87 32.34
CA ASP A 4 14.74 -7.22 31.41
C ASP A 4 14.92 -8.01 30.10
N GLN A 5 14.84 -9.34 30.14
CA GLN A 5 14.89 -10.16 28.93
C GLN A 5 13.62 -9.94 28.09
N GLN A 6 12.44 -9.93 28.73
CA GLN A 6 11.17 -9.69 28.04
C GLN A 6 11.12 -8.29 27.42
N LEU A 7 11.57 -7.26 28.15
CA LEU A 7 11.67 -5.89 27.63
C LEU A 7 12.63 -5.79 26.42
N SER A 8 13.74 -6.55 26.44
CA SER A 8 14.66 -6.60 25.30
C SER A 8 14.06 -7.29 24.08
N GLU A 9 13.26 -8.34 24.28
CA GLU A 9 12.58 -9.04 23.19
C GLU A 9 11.51 -8.14 22.54
N LEU A 10 10.70 -7.44 23.35
CA LEU A 10 9.71 -6.48 22.87
C LEU A 10 10.35 -5.35 22.05
N ARG A 11 11.48 -4.78 22.50
CA ARG A 11 12.21 -3.76 21.72
C ARG A 11 12.66 -4.28 20.36
N ARG A 12 13.15 -5.52 20.31
CA ARG A 12 13.58 -6.14 19.05
C ARG A 12 12.39 -6.36 18.10
N GLN A 13 11.22 -6.71 18.63
CA GLN A 13 9.99 -6.82 17.85
C GLN A 13 9.51 -5.47 17.34
N GLU A 14 9.52 -4.42 18.18
CA GLU A 14 9.21 -3.03 17.76
C GLU A 14 10.11 -2.61 16.60
N ASP A 15 11.42 -2.81 16.72
CA ASP A 15 12.38 -2.44 15.66
C ASP A 15 12.07 -3.16 14.34
N GLN A 16 11.72 -4.45 14.38
CA GLN A 16 11.33 -5.21 13.19
C GLN A 16 10.03 -4.69 12.57
N LEU A 17 9.03 -4.35 13.39
CA LEU A 17 7.76 -3.80 12.92
C LEU A 17 7.94 -2.41 12.30
N PHE A 18 8.78 -1.55 12.90
CA PHE A 18 9.10 -0.25 12.31
C PHE A 18 9.82 -0.37 10.96
N GLN A 19 10.69 -1.37 10.77
CA GLN A 19 11.28 -1.61 9.45
C GLN A 19 10.22 -2.04 8.43
N LYS A 20 9.32 -2.96 8.80
CA LYS A 20 8.20 -3.37 7.94
C LYS A 20 7.30 -2.19 7.57
N GLU A 21 6.96 -1.31 8.53
CA GLU A 21 6.16 -0.12 8.25
C GLU A 21 6.84 0.78 7.21
N ARG A 22 8.17 0.98 7.33
CA ARG A 22 8.94 1.79 6.37
C ARG A 22 8.97 1.16 4.97
N GLU A 23 9.09 -0.16 4.89
CA GLU A 23 9.05 -0.90 3.63
C GLU A 23 7.67 -0.72 2.96
N ILE A 24 6.59 -0.92 3.71
CA ILE A 24 5.21 -0.72 3.23
C ILE A 24 4.99 0.71 2.72
N VAL A 25 5.44 1.72 3.48
CA VAL A 25 5.31 3.13 3.07
C VAL A 25 6.09 3.42 1.79
N ARG A 26 7.27 2.83 1.63
CA ARG A 26 8.09 2.98 0.42
C ARG A 26 7.42 2.32 -0.78
N GLU A 27 6.94 1.09 -0.62
CA GLU A 27 6.26 0.33 -1.66
C GLU A 27 4.97 1.03 -2.12
N LYS A 28 4.17 1.50 -1.17
CA LYS A 28 2.97 2.31 -1.45
C LYS A 28 3.29 3.51 -2.33
N ARG A 29 4.33 4.29 -2.00
CA ARG A 29 4.74 5.44 -2.83
C ARG A 29 5.16 5.02 -4.23
N ASN A 30 5.88 3.91 -4.36
CA ASN A 30 6.29 3.40 -5.67
C ASN A 30 5.08 3.01 -6.52
N LEU A 31 4.10 2.31 -5.93
CA LEU A 31 2.87 1.92 -6.62
C LEU A 31 2.01 3.14 -7.01
N GLU A 32 1.90 4.14 -6.12
CA GLU A 32 1.23 5.41 -6.44
C GLU A 32 1.91 6.12 -7.62
N ASP A 33 3.24 6.16 -7.64
CA ASP A 33 4.01 6.74 -8.75
C ASP A 33 3.84 5.95 -10.06
N GLU A 34 3.80 4.61 -9.99
CA GLU A 34 3.55 3.76 -11.15
C GLU A 34 2.14 3.92 -11.71
N LEU A 35 1.13 3.93 -10.85
CA LEU A 35 -0.26 4.17 -11.22
C LEU A 35 -0.42 5.54 -11.89
N ASN A 36 0.17 6.59 -11.31
CA ASN A 36 0.16 7.94 -11.91
C ASN A 36 0.80 7.97 -13.30
N ARG A 37 1.94 7.28 -13.49
CA ARG A 37 2.58 7.14 -14.81
C ARG A 37 1.69 6.40 -15.79
N PHE A 38 1.07 5.31 -15.35
CA PHE A 38 0.16 4.51 -16.16
C PHE A 38 -1.07 5.33 -16.58
N GLU A 39 -1.69 6.08 -15.68
CA GLU A 39 -2.82 6.96 -15.99
C GLU A 39 -2.43 8.04 -17.00
N GLY A 40 -1.22 8.60 -16.89
CA GLY A 40 -0.66 9.51 -17.89
C GLY A 40 -0.57 8.88 -19.28
N TYR A 41 0.03 7.69 -19.38
CA TYR A 41 0.10 6.95 -20.64
C TYR A 41 -1.27 6.58 -21.20
N SER A 42 -2.21 6.20 -20.33
CA SER A 42 -3.57 5.86 -20.72
C SER A 42 -4.31 7.08 -21.29
N SER A 43 -4.16 8.24 -20.66
CA SER A 43 -4.72 9.50 -21.14
C SER A 43 -4.14 9.89 -22.51
N ASP A 44 -2.82 9.77 -22.69
CA ASP A 44 -2.16 10.06 -23.96
C ASP A 44 -2.61 9.10 -25.07
N ALA A 45 -2.69 7.80 -24.79
CA ALA A 45 -3.17 6.80 -25.74
C ALA A 45 -4.63 7.07 -26.15
N HIS A 46 -5.48 7.42 -25.19
CA HIS A 46 -6.87 7.79 -25.47
C HIS A 46 -6.95 9.01 -26.38
N ARG A 47 -6.16 10.06 -26.12
CA ARG A 47 -6.07 11.25 -26.97
C ARG A 47 -5.64 10.89 -28.39
N TYR A 48 -4.60 10.09 -28.56
CA TYR A 48 -4.15 9.69 -29.91
C TYR A 48 -5.19 8.87 -30.68
N LEU A 49 -5.92 7.99 -29.99
CA LEU A 49 -7.05 7.28 -30.59
C LEU A 49 -8.16 8.23 -31.03
N TRP A 50 -8.45 9.25 -30.24
CA TRP A 50 -9.43 10.28 -30.57
C TRP A 50 -9.02 11.13 -31.78
N ASP A 51 -7.78 11.60 -31.81
CA ASP A 51 -7.25 12.39 -32.94
C ASP A 51 -7.27 11.59 -34.26
N ALA A 52 -6.98 10.29 -34.18
CA ALA A 52 -7.06 9.38 -35.32
C ALA A 52 -8.51 9.18 -35.79
N PHE A 53 -9.47 9.09 -34.86
CA PHE A 53 -10.89 9.01 -35.19
C PHE A 53 -11.36 10.27 -35.92
N GLU A 54 -11.01 11.47 -35.44
CA GLU A 54 -11.37 12.74 -36.09
C GLU A 54 -10.84 12.82 -37.53
N SER A 55 -9.67 12.23 -37.77
CA SER A 55 -9.04 12.17 -39.10
C SER A 55 -9.71 11.16 -40.05
N TYR A 56 -10.41 10.14 -39.54
CA TYR A 56 -11.03 9.08 -40.34
C TYR A 56 -12.46 8.73 -39.90
N PRO A 57 -13.44 9.62 -40.11
CA PRO A 57 -14.81 9.46 -39.61
C PRO A 57 -15.53 8.21 -40.17
N SER A 58 -15.16 7.76 -41.37
CA SER A 58 -15.72 6.56 -42.00
C SER A 58 -15.40 5.25 -41.26
N SER A 59 -14.40 5.27 -40.38
CA SER A 59 -13.93 4.11 -39.61
C SER A 59 -14.50 4.08 -38.19
N ARG A 60 -15.56 4.85 -37.90
CA ARG A 60 -16.16 5.01 -36.57
C ARG A 60 -16.37 3.70 -35.81
N ASN A 61 -17.03 2.72 -36.42
CA ASN A 61 -17.33 1.44 -35.76
C ASN A 61 -16.05 0.68 -35.32
N PHE A 62 -14.96 0.82 -36.06
CA PHE A 62 -13.68 0.21 -35.69
C PHE A 62 -13.02 0.94 -34.51
N PHE A 63 -13.06 2.28 -34.51
CA PHE A 63 -12.54 3.07 -33.41
C PHE A 63 -13.35 2.88 -32.12
N ASP A 64 -14.68 2.77 -32.19
CA ASP A 64 -15.54 2.50 -31.03
C ASP A 64 -15.14 1.17 -30.36
N GLN A 65 -14.90 0.11 -31.15
CA GLN A 65 -14.44 -1.19 -30.64
C GLN A 65 -13.04 -1.12 -30.01
N LEU A 66 -12.12 -0.40 -30.66
CA LEU A 66 -10.78 -0.18 -30.12
C LEU A 66 -10.82 0.60 -28.80
N GLN A 67 -11.65 1.63 -28.72
CA GLN A 67 -11.80 2.44 -27.52
C GLN A 67 -12.40 1.62 -26.37
N GLU A 68 -13.40 0.79 -26.64
CA GLU A 68 -13.98 -0.10 -25.64
C GLU A 68 -12.94 -1.10 -25.10
N GLY A 69 -12.19 -1.76 -25.99
CA GLY A 69 -11.12 -2.68 -25.61
C GLY A 69 -10.00 -2.00 -24.81
N PHE A 70 -9.59 -0.80 -25.25
CA PHE A 70 -8.60 0.01 -24.54
C PHE A 70 -9.07 0.38 -23.12
N LEU A 71 -10.30 0.88 -22.98
CA LEU A 71 -10.87 1.23 -21.68
C LEU A 71 -11.00 0.01 -20.76
N HIS A 72 -11.38 -1.14 -21.31
CA HIS A 72 -11.47 -2.38 -20.55
C HIS A 72 -10.12 -2.79 -19.95
N GLU A 73 -9.09 -2.91 -20.79
CA GLU A 73 -7.75 -3.29 -20.33
C GLU A 73 -7.15 -2.22 -19.42
N SER A 74 -7.38 -0.93 -19.73
CA SER A 74 -6.86 0.14 -18.88
C SER A 74 -7.47 0.12 -17.48
N ARG A 75 -8.77 -0.16 -17.36
CA ARG A 75 -9.43 -0.33 -16.05
C ARG A 75 -8.90 -1.54 -15.32
N LYS A 76 -8.70 -2.65 -16.02
CA LYS A 76 -8.16 -3.87 -15.42
C LYS A 76 -6.78 -3.64 -14.79
N ILE A 77 -5.89 -2.94 -15.48
CA ILE A 77 -4.55 -2.60 -14.97
C ILE A 77 -4.65 -1.58 -13.83
N SER A 78 -5.45 -0.52 -13.97
CA SER A 78 -5.63 0.46 -12.89
C SER A 78 -6.18 -0.20 -11.62
N ASN A 79 -7.16 -1.09 -11.77
CA ASN A 79 -7.73 -1.84 -10.64
C ASN A 79 -6.71 -2.74 -9.95
N SER A 80 -5.80 -3.40 -10.68
CA SER A 80 -4.78 -4.23 -10.02
C SER A 80 -3.85 -3.40 -9.14
N TYR A 81 -3.46 -2.19 -9.58
CA TYR A 81 -2.70 -1.28 -8.72
C TYR A 81 -3.48 -0.84 -7.47
N LEU A 82 -4.78 -0.57 -7.61
CA LEU A 82 -5.63 -0.21 -6.47
C LEU A 82 -5.78 -1.36 -5.47
N GLU A 83 -5.94 -2.59 -5.95
CA GLU A 83 -5.99 -3.80 -5.11
C GLU A 83 -4.70 -3.97 -4.31
N GLU A 84 -3.52 -3.82 -4.95
CA GLU A 84 -2.24 -3.88 -4.25
C GLU A 84 -2.08 -2.75 -3.21
N LEU A 85 -2.55 -1.54 -3.51
CA LEU A 85 -2.54 -0.42 -2.56
C LEU A 85 -3.44 -0.68 -1.34
N ASP A 86 -4.60 -1.30 -1.55
CA ASP A 86 -5.51 -1.69 -0.47
C ASP A 86 -4.89 -2.79 0.40
N GLU A 87 -4.22 -3.77 -0.20
CA GLU A 87 -3.48 -4.80 0.53
C GLU A 87 -2.38 -4.20 1.41
N LEU A 88 -1.59 -3.26 0.89
CA LEU A 88 -0.58 -2.54 1.67
C LEU A 88 -1.20 -1.73 2.82
N ALA A 89 -2.38 -1.13 2.60
CA ALA A 89 -3.09 -0.41 3.66
C ALA A 89 -3.54 -1.35 4.79
N ILE A 90 -4.01 -2.55 4.47
CA ILE A 90 -4.36 -3.58 5.45
C ILE A 90 -3.11 -4.04 6.21
N GLN A 91 -2.01 -4.29 5.51
CA GLN A 91 -0.74 -4.68 6.14
C GLN A 91 -0.21 -3.60 7.08
N LYS A 92 -0.27 -2.33 6.68
CA LYS A 92 0.12 -1.19 7.51
C LYS A 92 -0.67 -1.14 8.80
N ARG A 93 -2.00 -1.26 8.71
CA ARG A 93 -2.88 -1.26 9.88
C ARG A 93 -2.56 -2.40 10.84
N LYS A 94 -2.27 -3.60 10.32
CA LYS A 94 -1.85 -4.72 11.15
C LYS A 94 -0.55 -4.43 11.90
N VAL A 95 0.43 -3.83 11.24
CA VAL A 95 1.69 -3.42 11.89
C VAL A 95 1.44 -2.39 12.98
N GLU A 96 0.54 -1.42 12.76
CA GLU A 96 0.14 -0.42 13.76
C GLU A 96 -0.55 -1.05 14.97
N ASP A 97 -1.45 -2.02 14.74
CA ASP A 97 -2.11 -2.78 15.79
C ASP A 97 -1.09 -3.60 16.61
N ASP A 98 -0.17 -4.33 15.94
CA ASP A 98 0.89 -5.11 16.59
C ASP A 98 1.82 -4.21 17.43
N LEU A 99 2.16 -3.01 16.95
CA LEU A 99 2.96 -2.02 17.69
C LEU A 99 2.22 -1.50 18.93
N ASN A 100 0.91 -1.30 18.83
CA ASN A 100 0.09 -0.85 19.95
C ASN A 100 0.01 -1.93 21.05
N ASP A 101 -0.10 -3.20 20.66
CA ASP A 101 -0.07 -4.32 21.59
C ASP A 101 1.25 -4.38 22.35
N ILE A 102 2.39 -4.27 21.64
CA ILE A 102 3.71 -4.23 22.29
C ILE A 102 3.83 -3.05 23.25
N TYR A 103 3.32 -1.87 22.88
CA TYR A 103 3.32 -0.71 23.76
C TYR A 103 2.60 -1.00 25.09
N HIS A 104 1.44 -1.65 25.03
CA HIS A 104 0.68 -2.01 26.23
C HIS A 104 1.36 -3.11 27.05
N GLU A 105 1.96 -4.12 26.41
CA GLU A 105 2.73 -5.16 27.09
C GLU A 105 3.96 -4.59 27.81
N ARG A 106 4.72 -3.72 27.14
CA ARG A 106 5.88 -3.05 27.74
C ARG A 106 5.48 -2.22 28.96
N LYS A 107 4.37 -1.48 28.85
CA LYS A 107 3.83 -0.68 29.98
C LYS A 107 3.45 -1.57 31.16
N LYS A 108 2.79 -2.70 30.91
CA LYS A 108 2.43 -3.67 31.94
C LYS A 108 3.66 -4.24 32.64
N LEU A 109 4.66 -4.69 31.88
CA LEU A 109 5.92 -5.21 32.43
C LEU A 109 6.67 -4.19 33.30
N MET A 110 6.67 -2.91 32.90
CA MET A 110 7.27 -1.85 33.71
C MET A 110 6.56 -1.68 35.06
N ILE A 111 5.23 -1.71 35.07
CA ILE A 111 4.44 -1.62 36.31
C ILE A 111 4.70 -2.83 37.22
N GLU A 112 4.74 -4.04 36.65
CA GLU A 112 5.03 -5.26 37.39
C GLU A 112 6.43 -5.22 38.02
N LYS A 113 7.43 -4.75 37.26
CA LYS A 113 8.80 -4.56 37.76
C LYS A 113 8.85 -3.54 38.92
N GLU A 114 8.16 -2.42 38.81
CA GLU A 114 8.07 -1.42 39.88
C GLU A 114 7.38 -1.96 41.15
N CYS A 115 6.36 -2.81 41.00
CA CYS A 115 5.71 -3.48 42.13
C CYS A 115 6.64 -4.51 42.81
N ASP A 116 7.41 -5.26 42.01
CA ASP A 116 8.34 -6.28 42.50
C ASP A 116 9.55 -5.65 43.24
N ASP A 117 10.03 -4.48 42.80
CA ASP A 117 11.16 -3.76 43.41
C ASP A 117 10.78 -2.95 44.68
N GLY A 118 9.48 -2.78 44.94
CA GLY A 118 8.93 -1.97 46.05
C GLY A 118 8.57 -2.74 47.33
N ASN A 119 8.84 -4.05 47.39
CA ASN A 119 8.50 -4.96 48.48
C ASN A 119 9.75 -5.58 49.13
#